data_AF-A0A0F9IQP4-F1
#
_entry.id   AF-A0A0F9IQP4-F1
#
_cell.length_a   1.000
_cell.length_b   1.000
_cell.length_c   1.000
_cell.angle_alpha   90.00
_cell.angle_beta   90.00
_cell.angle_gamma   90.00
#
_symmetry.space_group_name_H-M   'P 1'
#
loop_
_entity.id
_entity.type
_entity.pdbx_description
1 polymer ?
#
loop_
_entity_poly.entity_id
_entity_poly.type
_entity_poly.pdbx_seq_one_letter_code
_entity_poly.pdbx_strand_id
1 'polypeptide(L)' 'MPTDELITVEEAAIILNVTQYIVRKYINDKQLRAFKIGNGNPNQQGRHWRIKRSDLDAFVEHGSNMPEGK' A
#
# COMPACT_ATOMS: atom_id res chain seq x y z
N MET A 1 0.43 -23.48 4.48
CA MET A 1 0.15 -22.30 3.64
C MET A 1 0.80 -21.11 4.33
N PRO A 2 1.84 -20.46 3.78
CA PRO A 2 2.31 -19.22 4.38
C PRO A 2 1.19 -18.19 4.28
N THR A 3 0.78 -17.64 5.42
CA THR A 3 -0.16 -16.52 5.49
C THR A 3 0.47 -15.32 4.80
N ASP A 4 -0.22 -14.75 3.82
CA ASP A 4 0.23 -13.57 3.09
C ASP A 4 0.54 -12.43 4.06
N GLU A 5 1.71 -11.82 3.89
CA GLU A 5 2.24 -10.81 4.81
C GLU A 5 1.43 -9.51 4.72
N LEU A 6 1.13 -8.91 5.88
CA LEU A 6 0.36 -7.68 5.97
C LEU A 6 1.25 -6.50 6.35
N ILE A 7 1.57 -5.69 5.34
CA ILE A 7 2.39 -4.50 5.51
C ILE A 7 1.52 -3.25 5.73
N THR A 8 2.12 -2.27 6.39
CA THR A 8 1.57 -0.93 6.64
C THR A 8 1.82 -0.01 5.46
N VAL A 9 1.15 1.15 5.47
CA VAL A 9 1.42 2.24 4.53
C VAL A 9 2.86 2.73 4.60
N GLU A 10 3.47 2.71 5.79
CA GLU A 10 4.86 3.12 5.99
C GLU A 10 5.84 2.14 5.35
N GLU A 11 5.66 0.84 5.61
CA GLU A 11 6.48 -0.21 4.99
C GLU A 11 6.33 -0.21 3.46
N ALA A 12 5.11 -0.07 2.95
CA ALA A 12 4.87 0.06 1.52
C ALA A 12 5.55 1.29 0.91
N ALA A 13 5.58 2.42 1.63
CA ALA A 13 6.26 3.63 1.19
C ALA A 13 7.78 3.44 1.09
N ILE A 14 8.37 2.72 2.04
CA ILE A 14 9.79 2.33 2.02
C ILE A 14 10.08 1.41 0.83
N ILE A 15 9.25 0.38 0.61
CA ILE A 15 9.42 -0.58 -0.49
C ILE A 15 9.34 0.09 -1.85
N LEU A 16 8.35 0.97 -2.05
CA LEU A 16 8.13 1.68 -3.31
C LEU A 16 9.04 2.91 -3.48
N ASN A 17 9.81 3.28 -2.45
CA ASN A 17 10.62 4.51 -2.41
C ASN A 17 9.80 5.79 -2.72
N VAL A 18 8.63 5.93 -2.09
CA VAL A 18 7.75 7.11 -2.22
C VAL A 18 7.30 7.59 -0.84
N THR A 19 6.58 8.71 -0.76
CA THR A 19 6.03 9.19 0.51
C THR A 19 4.79 8.39 0.93
N GLN A 20 4.51 8.31 2.23
CA GLN A 20 3.26 7.71 2.74
C GLN A 20 2.00 8.37 2.15
N TYR A 21 2.07 9.66 1.82
CA TYR A 21 0.99 10.39 1.15
C TYR A 21 0.67 9.78 -0.22
N ILE A 22 1.70 9.48 -1.01
CA ILE A 22 1.55 8.87 -2.33
C ILE A 22 0.94 7.46 -2.23
N VAL A 23 1.38 6.65 -1.26
CA VAL A 23 0.76 5.33 -1.01
C VAL A 23 -0.73 5.47 -0.65
N ARG A 24 -1.08 6.41 0.24
CA ARG A 24 -2.49 6.68 0.56
C ARG A 24 -3.28 7.14 -0.65
N LYS A 25 -2.67 7.92 -1.54
CA LYS A 25 -3.29 8.33 -2.81
C LYS A 25 -3.57 7.10 -3.69
N TYR A 26 -2.61 6.19 -3.87
CA TYR A 26 -2.84 4.94 -4.62
C TYR A 26 -3.98 4.10 -4.06
N ILE A 27 -4.10 4.04 -2.73
CA ILE A 27 -5.23 3.35 -2.07
C ILE A 27 -6.55 4.06 -2.34
N ASN A 28 -6.60 5.38 -2.14
CA ASN A 28 -7.81 6.18 -2.33
C ASN A 28 -8.29 6.20 -3.79
N ASP A 29 -7.34 6.25 -4.73
CA ASP A 29 -7.57 6.20 -6.18
C ASP A 29 -7.88 4.77 -6.68
N LYS A 30 -7.96 3.80 -5.76
CA LYS A 30 -8.23 2.37 -6.03
C LYS A 30 -7.20 1.69 -6.94
N GLN A 31 -6.00 2.24 -7.03
CA GLN A 31 -4.88 1.67 -7.78
C GLN A 31 -4.15 0.59 -6.96
N LEU A 32 -4.05 0.78 -5.64
CA LEU A 32 -3.47 -0.19 -4.71
C LEU A 32 -4.54 -0.75 -3.79
N ARG A 33 -4.68 -2.09 -3.75
CA ARG A 33 -5.61 -2.75 -2.85
C ARG A 33 -5.10 -2.69 -1.41
N ALA A 34 -5.98 -2.25 -0.52
CA ALA A 34 -5.72 -2.23 0.91
C ALA A 34 -7.04 -2.42 1.65
N PHE A 35 -6.96 -2.89 2.89
CA PHE A 35 -8.11 -2.99 3.77
C PHE A 35 -7.86 -2.22 5.06
N LYS A 36 -8.93 -1.62 5.57
CA LYS A 36 -8.87 -0.83 6.79
C LYS A 36 -9.10 -1.76 7.97
N ILE A 37 -8.08 -1.94 8.81
CA ILE A 37 -8.27 -2.53 10.12
C ILE A 37 -8.83 -1.43 11.03
N GLY A 38 -9.81 -1.76 11.88
CA GLY A 38 -10.62 -0.83 12.67
C GLY A 38 -9.83 0.16 13.55
N ASN A 39 -10.55 1.01 14.29
CA ASN A 39 -9.98 2.08 15.12
C ASN A 39 -9.17 1.51 16.30
N GLY A 40 -7.95 1.03 16.05
CA GLY A 40 -6.94 0.88 17.08
C GLY A 40 -6.61 2.25 17.68
N ASN A 41 -6.37 2.26 19.00
CA ASN A 41 -6.02 3.36 19.90
C ASN A 41 -6.21 4.81 19.32
N PRO A 42 -7.17 5.61 19.81
CA PRO A 42 -7.39 6.98 19.34
C PRO A 42 -6.17 7.91 19.51
N ASN A 43 -5.17 7.52 20.32
CA ASN A 43 -3.90 8.23 20.48
C ASN A 43 -2.84 7.86 19.43
N GLN A 44 -3.09 6.85 18.59
CA GLN A 44 -2.33 6.59 17.37
C GLN A 44 -3.12 7.10 16.19
N GLN A 45 -2.75 8.28 15.70
CA GLN A 45 -3.39 8.93 14.56
C GLN A 45 -3.11 8.13 13.27
N GLY A 46 -3.93 7.12 12.99
CA GLY A 46 -3.80 6.32 11.79
C GLY A 46 -5.05 5.51 11.53
N ARG A 47 -5.79 5.87 10.48
CA ARG A 47 -6.65 4.89 9.80
C ARG A 47 -5.70 3.81 9.26
N HIS A 48 -5.53 2.70 9.99
CA HIS A 48 -4.50 1.71 9.70
C HIS A 48 -4.92 0.86 8.50
N TRP A 49 -4.60 1.36 7.31
CA TRP A 49 -4.62 0.53 6.11
C TRP A 49 -3.55 -0.55 6.24
N ARG A 50 -3.95 -1.78 5.95
CA ARG A 50 -3.04 -2.89 5.70
C ARG A 50 -3.12 -3.27 4.23
N ILE A 51 -1.96 -3.54 3.67
CA ILE A 51 -1.75 -3.94 2.29
C ILE A 51 -1.22 -5.37 2.36
N LYS A 52 -1.76 -6.28 1.56
CA LYS A 52 -1.16 -7.60 1.40
C LYS A 52 0.11 -7.47 0.58
N ARG A 53 1.15 -8.21 0.91
CA ARG A 53 2.39 -8.17 0.13
C ARG A 53 2.13 -8.50 -1.34
N SER A 54 1.32 -9.53 -1.60
CA SER A 54 0.90 -9.90 -2.95
C SER A 54 0.18 -8.79 -3.73
N ASP A 55 -0.65 -7.98 -3.06
CA ASP A 55 -1.35 -6.85 -3.70
C ASP A 55 -0.37 -5.71 -4.06
N LEU A 56 0.68 -5.51 -3.24
CA LEU A 56 1.75 -4.54 -3.53
C LEU A 56 2.60 -5.01 -4.72
N ASP A 57 2.99 -6.29 -4.73
CA ASP A 57 3.80 -6.87 -5.80
C ASP A 57 3.03 -6.80 -7.14
N ALA A 58 1.74 -7.14 -7.15
CA ALA A 58 0.87 -7.00 -8.32
C ALA A 58 0.72 -5.53 -8.78
N PHE A 59 0.64 -4.58 -7.85
CA PHE A 59 0.61 -3.15 -8.19
C PHE A 59 1.88 -2.71 -8.92
N VAL A 60 3.05 -3.17 -8.48
CA VAL A 60 4.34 -2.89 -9.14
C VAL A 60 4.38 -3.51 -10.54
N GLU A 61 4.03 -4.79 -10.67
CA GLU A 61 4.02 -5.50 -11.96
C GLU A 61 3.08 -4.83 -12.99
N HIS A 62 1.93 -4.34 -12.56
CA HIS A 62 1.02 -3.58 -13.42
C HIS A 62 1.57 -2.19 -13.80
N GLY A 63 2.27 -1.51 -12.89
CA GLY A 63 2.88 -0.20 -13.14
C GLY A 63 4.11 -0.25 -14.05
N SER A 64 4.94 -1.29 -13.93
CA SER A 64 6.18 -1.48 -14.71
C SER A 64 5.96 -1.70 -16.22
N ASN A 65 4.71 -1.88 -16.66
CA ASN A 65 4.35 -2.04 -18.08
C ASN A 65 3.92 -0.73 -18.76
N MET A 66 3.92 0.42 -18.07
CA MET A 66 3.78 1.70 -18.75
C MET A 66 5.15 2.13 -19.30
N PRO A 67 5.33 2.28 -20.63
CA PRO A 67 6.56 2.85 -21.15
C PRO A 67 6.71 4.25 -20.57
N GLU A 68 7.87 4.53 -19.99
CA GLU A 68 8.26 5.90 -19.66
C GLU A 68 8.19 6.71 -20.95
N GLY A 69 7.13 7.51 -21.09
CA GLY A 69 6.94 8.36 -22.25
C GLY A 69 8.12 9.31 -22.36
N LYS A 70 8.93 9.11 -23.41
CA LYS A 70 9.92 10.08 -23.88
C LYS A 70 9.25 11.30 -24.48
#